data_AF-U5BT47-F1
#
_entry.id   AF-U5BT47-F1
#
_cell.length_a   1.000
_cell.length_b   1.000
_cell.length_c   1.000
_cell.angle_alpha   90.00
_cell.angle_beta   90.00
_cell.angle_gamma   90.00
#
_symmetry.space_group_name_H-M   'P 1'
#
loop_
_entity.id
_entity.type
_entity.pdbx_description
1 polymer ?
#
loop_
_entity_poly.entity_id
_entity_poly.type
_entity_poly.pdbx_seq_one_letter_code
_entity_poly.pdbx_strand_id
1 'polypeptide(L)'
;MELRRIDNLWKFLGIKNNLPVIHSLEDGINYRFVKGGLELVHHFNPKFLHHSSLRLEERGFQENLSCHHYTASKLRFGFKPKIASPASKVIFFPKELLSLHSKFDLEIHKDRNGHFKVVISPFSPKNIYEILDAANLISRNLWKKNFFAEGIRN
;
A
#
# COMPACT_ATOMS: atom_id res chain seq x y z
N MET A 1 -23.06 2.52 2.05
CA MET A 1 -22.87 1.10 1.64
C MET A 1 -21.40 0.75 1.48
N GLU A 2 -20.59 1.60 0.84
CA GLU A 2 -19.15 1.32 0.60
C GLU A 2 -18.29 1.16 1.86
N LEU A 3 -18.51 1.95 2.91
CA LEU A 3 -17.71 1.86 4.14
C LEU A 3 -17.85 0.50 4.83
N ARG A 4 -19.08 -0.01 4.96
CA ARG A 4 -19.33 -1.35 5.50
C ARG A 4 -18.70 -2.43 4.62
N ARG A 5 -18.69 -2.23 3.29
CA ARG A 5 -18.03 -3.15 2.36
C ARG A 5 -16.53 -3.19 2.64
N ILE A 6 -15.85 -2.04 2.69
CA ILE A 6 -14.40 -1.94 2.99
C ILE A 6 -14.10 -2.56 4.36
N ASP A 7 -14.89 -2.26 5.38
CA ASP A 7 -14.73 -2.83 6.72
C ASP A 7 -14.83 -4.36 6.72
N ASN A 8 -15.82 -4.92 6.04
CA ASN A 8 -16.00 -6.36 5.91
C ASN A 8 -14.82 -7.03 5.20
N LEU A 9 -14.26 -6.38 4.16
CA LEU A 9 -13.09 -6.91 3.45
C LEU A 9 -11.88 -7.04 4.39
N TRP A 10 -11.58 -6.01 5.19
CA TRP A 10 -10.45 -6.04 6.11
C TRP A 10 -10.66 -7.01 7.28
N LYS A 11 -11.86 -7.04 7.87
CA LYS A 11 -12.19 -8.01 8.92
C LYS A 11 -12.07 -9.44 8.42
N PHE A 12 -12.60 -9.73 7.23
CA PHE A 12 -12.50 -11.05 6.61
C PHE A 12 -11.04 -11.46 6.41
N LEU A 13 -10.19 -10.55 5.91
CA LEU A 13 -8.76 -10.83 5.74
C LEU A 13 -8.06 -11.06 7.08
N GLY A 14 -8.38 -10.29 8.13
CA GLY A 14 -7.85 -10.54 9.47
C GLY A 14 -8.19 -11.93 9.98
N ILE A 15 -9.46 -12.32 9.90
CA ILE A 15 -9.93 -13.65 10.34
C ILE A 15 -9.24 -14.76 9.55
N LYS A 16 -9.24 -14.68 8.21
CA LYS A 16 -8.71 -15.73 7.34
C LYS A 16 -7.19 -15.89 7.42
N ASN A 17 -6.46 -14.83 7.81
CA ASN A 17 -5.01 -14.90 7.99
C ASN A 17 -4.58 -15.08 9.44
N ASN A 18 -5.53 -15.17 10.38
CA ASN A 18 -5.26 -15.10 11.81
C ASN A 18 -4.37 -13.90 12.19
N LEU A 19 -4.66 -12.74 11.61
CA LEU A 19 -3.95 -11.49 11.85
C LEU A 19 -4.87 -10.49 12.56
N PRO A 20 -4.44 -9.90 13.68
CA PRO A 20 -5.22 -8.86 14.35
C PRO A 20 -5.30 -7.63 13.45
N VAL A 21 -6.52 -7.09 13.33
CA VAL A 21 -6.78 -5.82 12.63
C VAL A 21 -6.83 -4.72 13.67
N ILE A 22 -5.87 -3.80 13.62
CA ILE A 22 -5.91 -2.60 14.45
C ILE A 22 -6.70 -1.54 13.68
N HIS A 23 -7.75 -1.03 14.30
CA HIS A 23 -8.63 -0.02 13.73
C HIS A 23 -8.54 1.29 14.54
N SER A 24 -8.30 2.42 13.89
CA SER A 24 -8.30 3.74 14.53
C SER A 24 -9.04 4.79 13.70
N LEU A 25 -9.52 5.85 14.38
CA LEU A 25 -10.38 6.89 13.82
C LEU A 25 -9.82 8.32 13.94
N GLU A 26 -8.64 8.51 14.56
CA GLU A 26 -8.13 9.85 14.93
C GLU A 26 -7.94 10.78 13.73
N ASP A 27 -7.33 10.31 12.64
CA ASP A 27 -7.05 11.09 11.41
C ASP A 27 -7.76 10.53 10.17
N GLY A 28 -8.94 9.95 10.36
CA GLY A 28 -9.65 9.15 9.35
C GLY A 28 -9.65 7.67 9.70
N ILE A 29 -10.19 6.84 8.81
CA ILE A 29 -10.30 5.39 9.05
C ILE A 29 -8.99 4.74 8.68
N ASN A 30 -8.38 4.05 9.65
CA ASN A 30 -7.16 3.29 9.48
C ASN A 30 -7.41 1.80 9.76
N TYR A 31 -6.95 0.93 8.86
CA TYR A 31 -6.84 -0.50 9.09
C TYR A 31 -5.36 -0.89 9.04
N ARG A 32 -4.84 -1.42 10.15
CA ARG A 32 -3.43 -1.80 10.28
C ARG A 32 -3.27 -3.28 10.57
N PHE A 33 -2.37 -3.92 9.82
CA PHE A 33 -1.94 -5.31 9.99
C PHE A 33 -0.43 -5.34 10.15
N VAL A 34 0.04 -6.25 11.00
CA VAL A 34 1.47 -6.48 11.21
C VAL A 34 1.76 -7.95 10.97
N LYS A 35 2.75 -8.24 10.11
CA LYS A 35 3.21 -9.61 9.87
C LYS A 35 4.69 -9.64 9.49
N GLY A 36 5.47 -10.41 10.24
CA GLY A 36 6.87 -10.70 9.91
C GLY A 36 7.73 -9.45 9.67
N GLY A 37 7.63 -8.47 10.57
CA GLY A 37 8.35 -7.19 10.48
C GLY A 37 7.78 -6.18 9.49
N LEU A 38 6.74 -6.55 8.73
CA LEU A 38 6.03 -5.66 7.82
C LEU A 38 4.75 -5.12 8.45
N GLU A 39 4.39 -3.92 8.04
CA GLU A 39 3.21 -3.19 8.44
C GLU A 39 2.42 -2.76 7.21
N LEU A 40 1.18 -3.24 7.11
CA LEU A 40 0.22 -2.82 6.09
C LEU A 40 -0.80 -1.89 6.72
N VAL A 41 -0.95 -0.69 6.17
CA VAL A 41 -1.91 0.32 6.62
C VAL A 41 -2.77 0.75 5.45
N HIS A 42 -4.08 0.62 5.57
CA HIS A 42 -5.04 1.26 4.68
C HIS A 42 -5.65 2.45 5.39
N HIS A 43 -5.43 3.65 4.85
CA HIS A 43 -5.93 4.90 5.40
C HIS A 43 -6.86 5.58 4.41
N PHE A 44 -8.01 6.05 4.87
CA PHE A 44 -8.91 6.87 4.06
C PHE A 44 -9.80 7.78 4.88
N ASN A 45 -10.17 8.90 4.27
CA ASN A 45 -11.25 9.74 4.78
C ASN A 45 -12.60 9.22 4.22
N PRO A 46 -13.57 8.83 5.08
CA PRO A 46 -14.86 8.33 4.62
C PRO A 46 -15.67 9.34 3.80
N LYS A 47 -15.39 10.65 3.90
CA LYS A 47 -15.98 11.69 3.06
C LYS A 47 -15.30 11.80 1.68
N PHE A 48 -14.05 11.36 1.56
CA PHE A 48 -13.21 11.54 0.36
C PHE A 48 -12.42 10.26 0.04
N LEU A 49 -13.12 9.19 -0.36
CA LEU A 49 -12.50 7.89 -0.67
C LEU A 49 -11.45 7.91 -1.79
N HIS A 50 -11.47 8.94 -2.64
CA HIS A 50 -10.45 9.16 -3.68
C HIS A 50 -9.09 9.64 -3.13
N HIS A 51 -9.01 9.95 -1.82
CA HIS A 51 -7.73 10.18 -1.11
C HIS A 51 -7.26 8.93 -0.35
N SER A 52 -7.92 7.78 -0.56
CA SER A 52 -7.54 6.54 0.12
C SER A 52 -6.15 6.08 -0.28
N SER A 53 -5.38 5.54 0.65
CA SER A 53 -4.04 5.02 0.39
C SER A 53 -3.81 3.68 1.08
N LEU A 54 -3.06 2.81 0.42
CA LEU A 54 -2.52 1.60 1.01
C LEU A 54 -1.01 1.75 1.12
N ARG A 55 -0.51 1.70 2.36
CA ARG A 55 0.91 1.73 2.70
C ARG A 55 1.36 0.35 3.14
N LEU A 56 2.52 -0.07 2.67
CA LEU A 56 3.21 -1.25 3.14
C LEU A 56 4.67 -0.89 3.44
N GLU A 57 5.11 -1.09 4.67
CA GLU A 57 6.44 -0.68 5.11
C GLU A 57 7.07 -1.69 6.07
N GLU A 58 8.39 -1.67 6.16
CA GLU A 58 9.11 -2.34 7.22
C GLU A 58 9.01 -1.53 8.52
N ARG A 59 8.80 -2.20 9.66
CA ARG A 59 8.73 -1.53 10.98
C ARG A 59 9.99 -0.73 11.34
N GLY A 60 11.13 -1.07 10.74
CA GLY A 60 12.40 -0.35 10.92
C GLY A 60 12.57 0.87 10.02
N PHE A 61 11.63 1.14 9.12
CA PHE A 61 11.73 2.24 8.16
C PHE A 61 11.78 3.60 8.88
N GLN A 62 12.77 4.41 8.51
CA GLN A 62 12.98 5.73 9.09
C GLN A 62 12.77 6.83 8.04
N GLU A 63 11.67 7.58 8.16
CA GLU A 63 11.30 8.64 7.21
C GLU A 63 12.38 9.72 7.09
N ASN A 64 12.99 10.11 8.20
CA ASN A 64 14.10 11.07 8.26
C ASN A 64 15.39 10.59 7.58
N LEU A 65 15.52 9.27 7.35
CA LEU A 65 16.64 8.65 6.62
C LEU A 65 16.27 8.21 5.21
N SER A 66 15.08 8.58 4.71
CA SER A 66 14.63 8.29 3.36
C SER A 66 15.57 8.96 2.34
N CYS A 67 16.32 8.15 1.60
CA CYS A 67 17.37 8.63 0.69
C CYS A 67 17.08 8.32 -0.78
N HIS A 68 16.31 7.27 -1.06
CA HIS A 68 15.83 6.96 -2.40
C HIS A 68 14.32 7.04 -2.44
N HIS A 69 13.80 7.75 -3.43
CA HIS A 69 12.37 7.94 -3.61
C HIS A 69 12.02 7.83 -5.09
N TYR A 70 10.97 7.09 -5.37
CA TYR A 70 10.36 7.01 -6.68
C TYR A 70 8.88 7.33 -6.56
N THR A 71 8.43 8.16 -7.49
CA THR A 71 7.02 8.51 -7.62
C THR A 71 6.62 8.30 -9.06
N ALA A 72 5.47 7.66 -9.24
CA ALA A 72 4.84 7.54 -10.54
C ALA A 72 3.36 7.80 -10.37
N SER A 73 2.84 8.80 -11.08
CA SER A 73 1.40 9.11 -11.06
C SER A 73 0.73 8.59 -12.31
N LYS A 74 -0.40 7.90 -12.15
CA LYS A 74 -1.22 7.44 -13.26
C LYS A 74 -1.68 8.67 -14.04
N LEU A 75 -1.44 8.68 -15.35
CA LEU A 75 -1.94 9.73 -16.22
C LEU A 75 -3.48 9.70 -16.20
N ARG A 76 -4.08 10.80 -15.77
CA ARG A 76 -5.54 11.02 -15.81
C ARG A 76 -5.80 12.24 -16.67
N PHE A 77 -6.74 12.11 -17.60
CA PHE A 77 -7.14 13.22 -18.46
C PHE A 77 -7.60 14.41 -17.59
N GLY A 78 -7.04 15.60 -17.84
CA GLY A 78 -7.36 16.82 -17.08
C GLY A 78 -6.60 17.02 -15.76
N PHE A 79 -5.79 16.06 -15.30
CA PHE A 79 -4.96 16.22 -14.09
C PHE A 79 -3.48 16.32 -14.45
N LYS A 80 -2.78 17.30 -13.88
CA LYS A 80 -1.32 17.37 -13.98
C LYS A 80 -0.73 16.24 -13.14
N PRO A 81 0.14 15.38 -13.70
CA PRO A 81 0.84 14.37 -12.91
C PRO A 81 1.66 15.06 -11.79
N LYS A 82 1.81 14.41 -10.62
CA LYS A 82 2.73 14.92 -9.60
C LYS A 82 4.12 15.01 -10.24
N ILE A 83 4.73 16.19 -10.15
CA ILE A 83 6.08 16.41 -10.68
C ILE A 83 7.03 15.58 -9.82
N ALA A 84 7.66 14.57 -10.41
CA ALA A 84 8.76 13.85 -9.80
C ALA A 84 9.86 14.88 -9.46
N SER A 85 10.23 15.01 -8.18
CA SER A 85 11.23 16.00 -7.78
C SER A 85 12.59 15.63 -8.40
N PRO A 86 13.49 16.59 -8.67
CA PRO A 86 14.85 16.28 -9.10
C PRO A 86 15.62 15.36 -8.15
N ALA A 87 15.17 15.26 -6.89
CA ALA A 87 15.68 14.36 -5.87
C ALA A 87 15.10 12.92 -5.94
N SER A 88 14.00 12.69 -6.68
CA SER A 88 13.55 11.35 -7.04
C SER A 88 14.47 10.73 -8.10
N LYS A 89 15.70 10.42 -7.66
CA LYS A 89 16.67 9.67 -8.46
C LYS A 89 16.06 8.32 -8.80
N VAL A 90 15.94 8.06 -10.10
CA VAL A 90 15.58 6.76 -10.67
C VAL A 90 16.62 5.73 -10.23
N ILE A 91 16.35 4.98 -9.14
CA ILE A 91 17.25 3.93 -8.65
C ILE A 91 16.45 2.73 -8.15
N PHE A 92 16.69 1.60 -8.83
CA PHE A 92 16.33 0.21 -8.55
C PHE A 92 14.85 -0.10 -8.25
N PHE A 93 14.11 -0.51 -9.30
CA PHE A 93 12.78 -1.06 -9.16
C PHE A 93 12.71 -2.49 -9.70
N PRO A 94 12.12 -3.43 -8.94
CA PRO A 94 11.55 -4.63 -9.54
C PRO A 94 10.55 -4.15 -10.61
N LYS A 95 10.80 -4.49 -11.88
CA LYS A 95 9.97 -4.07 -13.03
C LYS A 95 8.50 -4.44 -12.81
N GLU A 96 8.27 -5.49 -12.04
CA GLU A 96 6.97 -6.02 -11.66
C GLU A 96 6.15 -5.02 -10.83
N LEU A 97 6.79 -4.19 -9.98
CA LEU A 97 6.08 -3.14 -9.23
C LEU A 97 5.60 -1.99 -10.11
N LEU A 98 6.24 -1.78 -11.27
CA LEU A 98 5.82 -0.76 -12.23
C LEU A 98 4.44 -1.09 -12.82
N SER A 99 4.02 -2.36 -12.80
CA SER A 99 2.66 -2.74 -13.22
C SER A 99 1.56 -2.09 -12.38
N LEU A 100 1.84 -1.76 -11.11
CA LEU A 100 0.88 -1.07 -10.23
C LEU A 100 0.57 0.36 -10.69
N HIS A 101 1.52 1.01 -11.38
CA HIS A 101 1.35 2.38 -11.89
C HIS A 101 0.21 2.51 -12.91
N SER A 102 -0.12 1.42 -13.61
CA SER A 102 -1.28 1.40 -14.52
C SER A 102 -2.62 1.63 -13.81
N LYS A 103 -2.68 1.33 -12.51
CA LYS A 103 -3.89 1.40 -11.67
C LYS A 103 -3.81 2.51 -10.63
N PHE A 104 -2.63 2.75 -10.06
CA PHE A 104 -2.43 3.61 -8.91
C PHE A 104 -1.31 4.63 -9.15
N ASP A 105 -1.41 5.76 -8.47
CA ASP A 105 -0.25 6.56 -8.12
C ASP A 105 0.59 5.76 -7.12
N LEU A 106 1.87 5.60 -7.40
CA LEU A 106 2.81 4.73 -6.71
C LEU A 106 3.96 5.56 -6.15
N GLU A 107 4.21 5.47 -4.85
CA GLU A 107 5.34 6.08 -4.16
C GLU A 107 6.14 4.96 -3.49
N ILE A 108 7.45 4.91 -3.70
CA ILE A 108 8.34 3.91 -3.11
C ILE A 108 9.55 4.62 -2.52
N HIS A 109 9.83 4.33 -1.25
CA HIS A 109 10.93 4.89 -0.50
C HIS A 109 11.85 3.78 -0.01
N LYS A 110 13.15 4.08 0.02
CA LYS A 110 14.15 3.27 0.70
C LYS A 110 14.96 4.15 1.64
N ASP A 111 15.05 3.75 2.90
CA ASP A 111 15.89 4.43 3.88
C ASP A 111 17.37 4.04 3.73
N ARG A 112 18.27 4.75 4.44
CA ARG A 112 19.71 4.44 4.44
C ARG A 112 20.04 3.06 5.01
N ASN A 113 19.17 2.49 5.83
CA ASN A 113 19.35 1.17 6.44
C ASN A 113 18.88 0.04 5.50
N GLY A 114 18.28 0.40 4.37
CA GLY A 114 17.82 -0.53 3.36
C GLY A 114 16.37 -0.95 3.50
N HIS A 115 15.61 -0.38 4.44
CA HIS A 115 14.20 -0.65 4.62
C HIS A 115 13.35 0.04 3.57
N PHE A 116 12.26 -0.60 3.18
CA PHE A 116 11.33 -0.08 2.17
C PHE A 116 10.00 0.36 2.76
N LYS A 117 9.43 1.38 2.13
CA LYS A 117 8.05 1.84 2.29
C LYS A 117 7.44 2.03 0.91
N VAL A 118 6.25 1.47 0.70
CA VAL A 118 5.48 1.58 -0.54
C VAL A 118 4.13 2.16 -0.23
N VAL A 119 3.68 3.13 -1.02
CA VAL A 119 2.35 3.72 -0.94
C VAL A 119 1.70 3.65 -2.31
N ILE A 120 0.48 3.14 -2.36
CA ILE A 120 -0.38 3.24 -3.55
C ILE A 120 -1.63 4.06 -3.23
N SER A 121 -2.01 4.95 -4.15
CA SER A 121 -3.19 5.79 -4.02
C SER A 121 -3.80 6.11 -5.39
N PRO A 122 -5.10 6.33 -5.54
CA PRO A 122 -6.15 6.00 -4.59
C PRO A 122 -6.34 4.49 -4.47
N PHE A 123 -6.50 3.98 -3.26
CA PHE A 123 -6.76 2.56 -3.03
C PHE A 123 -8.17 2.35 -2.45
N SER A 124 -9.16 2.03 -3.28
CA SER A 124 -10.52 1.71 -2.82
C SER A 124 -10.89 0.30 -3.27
N PRO A 125 -10.52 -0.73 -2.49
CA PRO A 125 -10.65 -2.11 -2.93
C PRO A 125 -12.13 -2.48 -3.03
N LYS A 126 -12.56 -3.08 -4.14
CA LYS A 126 -13.95 -3.54 -4.35
C LYS A 126 -14.21 -4.93 -3.78
N ASN A 127 -13.18 -5.77 -3.77
CA ASN A 127 -13.22 -7.16 -3.34
C ASN A 127 -11.90 -7.55 -2.65
N ILE A 128 -11.84 -8.75 -2.06
CA ILE A 128 -10.66 -9.25 -1.35
C ILE A 128 -9.46 -9.43 -2.27
N TYR A 129 -9.67 -9.77 -3.55
CA TYR A 129 -8.61 -10.06 -4.50
C TYR A 129 -7.82 -8.80 -4.83
N GLU A 130 -8.46 -7.65 -4.93
CA GLU A 130 -7.75 -6.37 -5.13
C GLU A 130 -6.78 -6.06 -3.98
N ILE A 131 -7.12 -6.45 -2.74
CA ILE A 131 -6.24 -6.33 -1.58
C ILE A 131 -5.11 -7.36 -1.63
N LEU A 132 -5.46 -8.64 -1.87
CA LEU A 132 -4.49 -9.73 -1.95
C LEU A 132 -3.46 -9.47 -3.04
N ASP A 133 -3.91 -9.09 -4.24
CA ASP A 133 -3.07 -8.86 -5.41
C ASP A 133 -2.12 -7.69 -5.17
N ALA A 134 -2.63 -6.56 -4.65
CA ALA A 134 -1.78 -5.40 -4.36
C ALA A 134 -0.75 -5.72 -3.25
N ALA A 135 -1.21 -6.20 -2.09
CA ALA A 135 -0.34 -6.43 -0.94
C ALA A 135 0.68 -7.55 -1.19
N ASN A 136 0.28 -8.66 -1.82
CA ASN A 136 1.20 -9.76 -2.12
C ASN A 136 2.13 -9.44 -3.28
N LEU A 137 1.69 -8.70 -4.32
CA LEU A 137 2.60 -8.26 -5.38
C LEU A 137 3.70 -7.38 -4.82
N ILE A 138 3.35 -6.39 -3.98
CA ILE A 138 4.36 -5.56 -3.31
C ILE A 138 5.28 -6.44 -2.46
N SER A 139 4.69 -7.34 -1.67
CA SER A 139 5.46 -8.12 -0.71
C SER A 139 6.42 -9.13 -1.32
N ARG A 140 6.01 -9.80 -2.40
CA ARG A 140 6.85 -10.75 -3.14
C ARG A 140 8.02 -10.06 -3.79
N ASN A 141 7.80 -8.87 -4.35
CA ASN A 141 8.86 -8.20 -5.10
C ASN A 141 9.93 -7.62 -4.20
N LEU A 142 9.56 -7.05 -3.05
CA LEU A 142 10.50 -6.43 -2.11
C LEU A 142 11.06 -7.38 -1.06
N TRP A 143 10.24 -8.28 -0.50
CA TRP A 143 10.63 -9.15 0.62
C TRP A 143 10.50 -10.65 0.34
N LYS A 144 10.27 -11.04 -0.92
CA LYS A 144 10.19 -12.45 -1.38
C LYS A 144 9.20 -13.32 -0.58
N LYS A 145 8.16 -12.71 -0.02
CA LYS A 145 7.14 -13.40 0.80
C LYS A 145 5.74 -12.85 0.55
N ASN A 146 4.73 -13.66 0.87
CA ASN A 146 3.33 -13.25 0.84
C ASN A 146 2.93 -12.52 2.15
N PHE A 147 2.25 -11.39 2.03
CA PHE A 147 1.64 -10.75 3.19
C PHE A 147 0.43 -11.54 3.67
N PHE A 148 -0.50 -11.85 2.76
CA PHE A 148 -1.67 -12.68 3.04
C PHE A 148 -1.54 -14.05 2.36
N ALA A 149 -2.08 -15.09 2.97
CA ALA A 149 -2.10 -16.44 2.42
C ALA A 149 -2.93 -16.50 1.12
N GLU A 150 -2.45 -17.22 0.10
CA GLU A 150 -3.16 -17.35 -1.19
C GLU A 150 -4.34 -18.34 -1.13
N GLY A 151 -4.37 -19.24 -0.15
CA GLY A 151 -5.46 -20.20 0.04
C GLY A 151 -6.82 -19.57 0.36
N ILE A 152 -6.88 -18.25 0.53
CA ILE A 152 -8.11 -17.47 0.73
C ILE A 152 -8.91 -17.34 -0.57
N ARG A 153 -8.31 -17.67 -1.72
CA ARG A 153 -8.96 -17.64 -3.03
C ARG A 153 -9.94 -18.80 -3.28
N ASN A 154 -9.96 -19.82 -2.40
CA ASN A 154 -10.79 -21.02 -2.51
C ASN A 154 -11.96 -21.00 -1.51
#